data_AF-A3YZR9-F1
#
_entry.id   AF-A3YZR9-F1
#
_cell.length_a   1.000
_cell.length_b   1.000
_cell.length_c   1.000
_cell.angle_alpha   90.00
_cell.angle_beta   90.00
_cell.angle_gamma   90.00
#
_symmetry.space_group_name_H-M   'P 1'
#
loop_
_entity.id
_entity.type
_entity.pdbx_description
1 polymer ?
#
loop_
_entity_poly.entity_id
_entity_poly.type
_entity_poly.pdbx_seq_one_letter_code
_entity_poly.pdbx_strand_id
1 'polypeptide(L)'
;MALLSCGYRNSSDRMVILRSCGPGEFYLERVIFPFELLSFQAPKGAELEIWTHGLGGPELLETLPSAELLIEPPDPDGVEASDDPAWLTIR
;
A
#
# COMPACT_ATOMS: atom_id res chain seq x y z
N MET A 1 -8.05 -6.09 11.29
CA MET A 1 -7.83 -4.95 10.36
C MET A 1 -7.49 -5.52 9.00
N ALA A 2 -8.13 -5.04 7.93
CA ALA A 2 -7.77 -5.44 6.57
C ALA A 2 -6.52 -4.68 6.11
N LEU A 3 -5.55 -5.40 5.53
CA LEU A 3 -4.35 -4.81 4.92
C LEU A 3 -4.57 -4.70 3.41
N LEU A 4 -4.11 -3.59 2.84
CA LEU A 4 -4.15 -3.30 1.40
C LEU A 4 -2.73 -3.44 0.83
N SER A 5 -2.62 -4.07 -0.34
CA SER A 5 -1.39 -4.08 -1.13
C SER A 5 -1.24 -2.74 -1.86
N CYS A 6 -0.35 -1.90 -1.34
CA CYS A 6 -0.14 -0.53 -1.80
C CYS A 6 1.17 -0.37 -2.57
N GLY A 7 1.21 0.60 -3.46
CA GLY A 7 2.36 0.93 -4.29
C GLY A 7 2.52 2.43 -4.44
N TYR A 8 3.73 2.93 -4.20
CA TYR A 8 4.07 4.33 -4.43
C TYR A 8 5.30 4.43 -5.34
N ARG A 9 5.20 5.27 -6.37
CA ARG A 9 6.32 5.55 -7.28
C ARG A 9 6.81 6.97 -7.05
N ASN A 10 8.08 7.13 -6.72
CA ASN A 10 8.68 8.46 -6.67
C ASN A 10 8.92 8.96 -8.09
N SER A 11 8.13 9.93 -8.56
CA SER A 11 8.30 10.54 -9.88
C SER A 11 9.31 11.69 -9.92
N SER A 12 9.93 12.04 -8.80
CA SER A 12 10.90 13.14 -8.71
C SER A 12 12.35 12.65 -8.86
N ASP A 13 13.24 13.58 -9.13
CA ASP A 13 14.70 13.37 -9.18
C ASP A 13 15.37 13.44 -7.78
N ARG A 14 14.58 13.57 -6.71
CA ARG A 14 15.03 13.66 -5.32
C ARG A 14 14.55 12.45 -4.51
N MET A 15 15.27 12.14 -3.44
CA MET A 15 14.81 11.15 -2.47
C MET A 15 13.61 11.69 -1.70
N VAL A 16 12.65 10.82 -1.44
CA VAL A 16 11.50 11.09 -0.57
C VAL A 16 11.40 10.04 0.52
N ILE A 17 10.65 10.35 1.58
CA ILE A 17 10.36 9.44 2.68
C ILE A 17 8.86 9.25 2.72
N LEU A 18 8.40 8.02 2.53
CA LEU A 18 7.02 7.63 2.76
C LEU A 18 6.87 7.22 4.22
N ARG A 19 5.95 7.88 4.92
CA ARG A 19 5.56 7.57 6.29
C ARG A 19 4.08 7.20 6.32
N SER A 20 3.71 6.07 6.90
CA SER A 20 2.32 5.72 7.16
C SER A 20 2.00 5.90 8.63
N CYS A 21 0.93 6.63 8.90
CA CYS A 21 0.37 6.85 10.24
C CYS A 21 -1.06 6.29 10.25
N GLY A 22 -1.20 5.02 10.64
CA GLY A 22 -2.51 4.36 10.68
C GLY A 22 -3.12 4.32 12.09
N PRO A 23 -4.46 4.17 12.22
CA PRO A 23 -5.08 3.88 13.51
C PRO A 23 -4.56 2.55 14.07
N GLY A 24 -4.10 2.56 15.33
CA GLY A 24 -3.59 1.35 16.01
C GLY A 24 -2.07 1.12 15.94
N GLU A 25 -1.26 2.18 16.02
CA GLU A 25 0.22 2.11 16.07
C GLU A 25 0.88 1.53 14.80
N PHE A 26 0.20 1.52 13.66
CA PHE A 26 0.84 1.18 12.40
C PHE A 26 1.78 2.32 12.00
N TYR A 27 3.09 2.05 12.11
CA TYR A 27 4.16 2.94 11.69
C TYR A 27 5.01 2.25 10.63
N LEU A 28 4.98 2.80 9.42
CA LEU A 28 5.91 2.45 8.35
C LEU A 28 6.66 3.72 7.96
N GLU A 29 7.99 3.67 7.90
CA GLU A 29 8.81 4.73 7.33
C GLU A 29 9.82 4.12 6.37
N ARG A 30 9.84 4.60 5.12
CA ARG A 30 10.75 4.12 4.08
C ARG A 30 11.25 5.26 3.21
N VAL A 31 12.55 5.26 2.95
CA VAL A 31 13.18 6.10 1.93
C VAL A 31 12.88 5.51 0.56
N ILE A 32 12.52 6.34 -0.40
CA ILE A 32 12.23 5.98 -1.79
C ILE A 32 13.14 6.81 -2.69
N PHE A 33 14.01 6.13 -3.42
CA PHE A 33 14.96 6.75 -4.33
C PHE A 33 14.26 7.36 -5.54
N PRO A 34 14.92 8.29 -6.26
CA PRO A 34 14.41 8.81 -7.51
C PRO A 34 13.96 7.69 -8.46
N PHE A 35 12.72 7.78 -8.95
CA PHE A 35 12.12 6.84 -9.90
C PHE A 35 11.89 5.40 -9.39
N GLU A 36 12.14 5.13 -8.11
CA GLU A 36 11.86 3.84 -7.47
C GLU A 36 10.35 3.63 -7.29
N LEU A 37 9.93 2.37 -7.40
CA LEU A 37 8.59 1.89 -7.06
C LEU A 37 8.69 1.08 -5.77
N LEU A 38 8.03 1.56 -4.72
CA LEU A 38 7.93 0.86 -3.45
C LEU A 38 6.57 0.15 -3.35
N SER A 39 6.59 -1.16 -3.16
CA SER A 39 5.40 -1.95 -2.77
C SER A 39 5.42 -2.23 -1.27
N PHE A 40 4.28 -2.05 -0.60
CA PHE A 40 4.16 -2.25 0.85
C PHE A 40 2.71 -2.61 1.23
N GLN A 41 2.51 -3.05 2.47
CA GLN A 41 1.17 -3.25 3.03
C GLN A 41 0.82 -2.11 3.97
N ALA A 42 -0.41 -1.61 3.90
CA ALA A 42 -0.93 -0.64 4.85
C ALA A 42 -2.36 -0.98 5.29
N PRO A 43 -2.77 -0.63 6.53
CA PRO A 43 -4.15 -0.78 6.97
C PRO A 43 -5.12 -0.01 6.07
N LYS A 44 -6.31 -0.57 5.87
CA LYS A 44 -7.42 0.17 5.26
C LYS A 44 -7.74 1.40 6.09
N GLY A 45 -7.71 2.57 5.46
CA GLY A 45 -7.96 3.86 6.13
C GLY A 45 -6.73 4.47 6.79
N ALA A 46 -5.53 3.94 6.54
CA ALA A 46 -4.28 4.62 6.92
C ALA A 46 -4.02 5.82 6.01
N GLU A 47 -3.41 6.85 6.59
CA GLU A 47 -2.88 8.00 5.84
C GLU A 47 -1.38 7.84 5.64
N LEU A 48 -0.91 8.24 4.46
CA LEU A 48 0.49 8.17 4.06
C LEU A 48 0.99 9.57 3.73
N GLU A 49 2.09 9.95 4.36
CA GLU A 49 2.75 11.22 4.17
C GLU A 49 4.02 11.01 3.34
N ILE A 50 4.22 11.85 2.33
CA ILE A 50 5.46 11.89 1.56
C ILE A 50 6.25 13.11 1.97
N TRP A 51 7.45 12.88 2.48
CA TRP A 51 8.36 13.93 2.95
C TRP A 51 9.57 14.05 2.04
N THR A 52 10.10 15.26 1.88
CA THR A 52 11.38 15.50 1.22
C THR A 52 12.34 16.24 2.14
N HIS A 53 13.61 16.31 1.74
CA HIS A 53 14.62 17.09 2.44
C HIS A 53 14.82 18.44 1.74
N GLY A 54 14.25 19.50 2.33
CA GLY A 54 14.43 20.88 1.88
C GLY A 54 15.68 21.54 2.48
N LEU A 55 15.95 22.79 2.10
CA LEU A 55 17.08 23.58 2.63
C LEU A 55 16.98 23.88 4.13
N GLY A 56 15.79 23.73 4.73
CA GLY A 56 15.51 24.04 6.14
C GLY A 56 15.10 22.83 6.99
N GLY A 57 15.18 21.60 6.46
CA GLY A 57 14.74 20.39 7.15
C GLY A 57 13.68 19.58 6.36
N PRO A 58 12.98 18.65 7.03
CA PRO A 58 11.95 17.84 6.40
C PRO A 58 10.74 18.69 6.00
N GLU A 59 10.27 18.51 4.76
CA GLU A 59 9.11 19.20 4.20
C GLU A 59 8.09 18.15 3.74
N LEU A 60 6.84 18.29 4.20
CA LEU A 60 5.74 17.44 3.77
C LEU A 60 5.30 17.87 2.37
N LEU A 61 5.41 16.98 1.40
CA LEU A 61 4.98 17.20 0.02
C LEU A 61 3.48 16.96 -0.15
N GLU A 62 3.00 15.81 0.34
CA GLU A 62 1.62 15.38 0.16
C GLU A 62 1.21 14.32 1.19
N THR A 63 -0.11 14.19 1.36
CA THR A 63 -0.74 13.13 2.16
C THR A 63 -1.74 12.39 1.28
N LEU A 64 -1.62 11.06 1.22
CA LEU A 64 -2.43 10.17 0.40
C LEU A 64 -3.11 9.11 1.28
N PRO A 65 -4.40 8.81 1.06
CA PRO A 65 -5.05 7.68 1.72
C PRO A 65 -4.56 6.35 1.12
N SER A 66 -4.47 5.30 1.94
CA SER A 66 -4.03 3.98 1.48
C SER A 66 -4.88 3.38 0.36
N ALA A 67 -6.13 3.86 0.21
CA ALA A 67 -7.02 3.47 -0.89
C ALA A 67 -6.59 3.99 -2.27
N GLU A 68 -5.87 5.12 -2.34
CA GLU A 68 -5.38 5.69 -3.60
C GLU A 68 -4.10 5.00 -4.10
N LEU A 69 -3.38 4.31 -3.21
CA LEU A 69 -2.13 3.61 -3.52
C LEU A 69 -2.34 2.13 -3.86
N LEU A 70 -3.57 1.66 -4.00
CA LEU A 70 -3.90 0.26 -4.18
C LEU A 70 -3.36 -0.28 -5.52
N ILE A 71 -2.52 -1.32 -5.48
CA ILE A 71 -1.94 -1.95 -6.70
C ILE A 71 -2.94 -2.94 -7.32
N GLU A 72 -3.60 -3.74 -6.48
CA GLU A 72 -4.62 -4.71 -6.88
C GLU A 72 -5.84 -4.54 -5.97
N PRO A 73 -7.07 -4.56 -6.52
CA PRO A 73 -8.27 -4.60 -5.68
C PRO A 73 -8.17 -5.81 -4.75
N PRO A 74 -8.51 -5.69 -3.45
CA PRO A 74 -8.54 -6.86 -2.57
C PRO A 74 -9.46 -7.88 -3.21
N ASP A 75 -8.94 -9.07 -3.52
CA ASP A 75 -9.72 -10.14 -4.10
C ASP A 75 -11.02 -10.32 -3.30
N PRO A 76 -12.19 -10.10 -3.92
CA PRO A 76 -13.46 -10.22 -3.20
C PRO A 76 -13.78 -11.67 -2.79
N ASP A 77 -13.00 -12.65 -3.27
CA ASP A 77 -13.34 -14.07 -3.18
C ASP A 77 -12.17 -14.91 -2.65
N GLY A 78 -11.87 -14.74 -1.36
CA GLY A 78 -11.29 -15.81 -0.54
C GLY A 78 -12.34 -16.85 -0.13
N VAL A 79 -13.31 -17.15 -0.99
CA VAL A 79 -14.19 -18.31 -0.82
C VAL A 79 -13.47 -19.51 -1.41
N GLU A 80 -12.97 -20.37 -0.52
CA GLU A 80 -12.71 -21.77 -0.81
C GLU A 80 -13.98 -22.41 -1.36
N ALA A 81 -14.21 -22.30 -2.67
CA ALA A 81 -15.11 -23.19 -3.38
C ALA A 81 -14.39 -24.53 -3.55
N SER A 82 -14.20 -25.27 -2.46
CA SER A 82 -14.13 -26.73 -2.55
C SER A 82 -15.54 -27.25 -2.77
N ASP A 83 -16.13 -26.94 -3.93
CA ASP A 83 -17.30 -27.67 -4.41
C ASP A 83 -16.77 -28.93 -5.09
N ASP A 84 -16.82 -30.04 -4.34
CA ASP A 84 -16.61 -31.40 -4.80
C ASP A 84 -17.41 -31.61 -6.09
N PRO A 85 -16.77 -31.77 -7.26
CA PRO A 85 -17.53 -31.74 -8.48
C PRO A 85 -18.12 -33.16 -8.65
N ALA A 86 -19.43 -33.25 -8.43
CA ALA A 86 -20.27 -34.46 -8.53
C ALA A 86 -20.35 -35.10 -9.94
N TRP A 87 -19.33 -34.93 -10.79
CA TRP A 87 -19.27 -35.52 -12.14
C TRP A 87 -18.87 -37.01 -12.15
N LEU A 88 -18.53 -37.58 -10.98
CA LEU A 88 -18.09 -38.97 -10.86
C LEU A 88 -19.22 -40.01 -10.66
N THR A 89 -20.51 -39.63 -10.79
CA THR A 89 -21.64 -40.58 -10.59
C THR A 89 -22.45 -40.93 -11.85
N ILE A 90 -21.97 -40.65 -13.07
CA ILE A 90 -22.61 -41.24 -14.26
C ILE A 90 -21.57 -41.75 -15.25
N ARG A 91 -21.18 -43.03 -15.11
CA ARG A 91 -21.48 -44.09 -16.10
C ARG A 91 -21.05 -45.47 -15.63
#